data_AF-A0A5J4QX66-F1
#
_entry.id   AF-A0A5J4QX66-F1
#
_cell.length_a   1.000
_cell.length_b   1.000
_cell.length_c   1.000
_cell.angle_alpha   90.00
_cell.angle_beta   90.00
_cell.angle_gamma   90.00
#
_symmetry.space_group_name_H-M   'P 1'
#
loop_
_entity.id
_entity.type
_entity.pdbx_description
1 polymer ?
#
loop_
_entity_poly.entity_id
_entity_poly.type
_entity_poly.pdbx_seq_one_letter_code
_entity_poly.pdbx_strand_id
1 'polypeptide(L)'
;KEIIPVEVKTKLLELVFRPKEENITIDKIKGTLDGAFSSIDLANGKALKDESDLFFDVVDSDKRIKFWVSDSLYEESVLSLTLEVGEEGSDDTVVKTGRANLHNAIKAIQNTKPDDPIILYVDIGNLSSEKVSLTVGW
;
A
#
# COMPACT_ATOMS: atom_id res chain seq x y z
N LYS A 1 -26.94 -25.24 -12.98
CA LYS A 1 -25.60 -24.60 -12.96
C LYS A 1 -24.95 -25.04 -11.67
N GLU A 2 -23.90 -25.85 -11.76
CA GLU A 2 -23.09 -26.26 -10.63
C GLU A 2 -22.18 -25.07 -10.25
N ILE A 3 -22.13 -24.71 -8.97
CA ILE A 3 -21.26 -23.64 -8.47
C ILE A 3 -19.94 -24.32 -8.12
N ILE A 4 -18.91 -24.13 -8.95
CA ILE A 4 -17.56 -24.60 -8.65
C ILE A 4 -16.97 -23.61 -7.64
N PRO A 5 -16.58 -24.05 -6.42
CA PRO A 5 -15.86 -23.19 -5.49
C PRO A 5 -14.53 -22.80 -6.13
N VAL A 6 -14.33 -21.51 -6.37
CA VAL A 6 -13.03 -20.98 -6.73
C VAL A 6 -12.28 -20.75 -5.42
N GLU A 7 -11.18 -21.47 -5.22
CA GLU A 7 -10.28 -21.21 -4.10
C GLU A 7 -9.59 -19.88 -4.35
N VAL A 8 -9.88 -18.89 -3.50
CA VAL A 8 -9.25 -17.57 -3.55
C VAL A 8 -8.12 -17.56 -2.53
N LYS A 9 -6.90 -17.29 -2.98
CA LYS A 9 -5.75 -17.12 -2.10
C LYS A 9 -5.64 -15.65 -1.71
N THR A 10 -5.45 -15.40 -0.42
CA THR A 10 -5.20 -14.05 0.10
C THR A 10 -3.80 -13.97 0.69
N LYS A 11 -3.22 -12.76 0.65
CA LYS A 11 -1.90 -12.47 1.22
C LYS A 11 -1.87 -11.09 1.81
N LEU A 12 -1.06 -10.89 2.84
CA LEU A 12 -0.86 -9.59 3.45
C LEU A 12 0.07 -8.74 2.57
N LEU A 13 -0.34 -7.53 2.20
CA LEU A 13 0.51 -6.50 1.61
C LEU A 13 0.87 -5.48 2.68
N GLU A 14 2.15 -5.15 2.78
CA GLU A 14 2.68 -4.21 3.77
C GLU A 14 3.45 -3.07 3.09
N LEU A 15 3.03 -1.83 3.34
CA LEU A 15 3.75 -0.63 2.91
C LEU A 15 4.79 -0.25 3.97
N VAL A 16 6.04 -0.13 3.54
CA VAL A 16 7.18 0.26 4.37
C VAL A 16 7.74 1.57 3.83
N PHE A 17 7.58 2.66 4.58
CA PHE A 17 8.07 3.97 4.20
C PHE A 17 9.55 4.11 4.54
N ARG A 18 10.34 4.61 3.59
CA ARG A 18 11.79 4.79 3.70
C ARG A 18 12.16 6.21 3.29
N PRO A 19 12.22 7.14 4.25
CA PRO A 19 12.85 8.44 4.03
C PRO A 19 14.32 8.24 3.65
N LYS A 20 14.79 8.92 2.61
CA LYS A 20 16.21 8.88 2.23
C LYS A 20 17.09 9.79 3.09
N GLU A 21 16.48 10.75 3.78
CA GLU A 21 17.15 11.70 4.68
C GLU A 21 16.52 11.54 6.08
N GLU A 22 17.34 11.59 7.13
CA GLU A 22 16.92 11.30 8.51
C GLU A 22 15.94 12.34 9.08
N ASN A 23 15.93 13.55 8.52
CA ASN A 23 15.10 14.68 8.92
C ASN A 23 13.72 14.73 8.24
N ILE A 24 13.41 13.81 7.31
CA ILE A 24 12.10 13.82 6.62
C ILE A 24 11.06 13.10 7.49
N THR A 25 9.99 13.83 7.84
CA THR A 25 8.81 13.29 8.53
C THR A 25 7.66 13.07 7.54
N ILE A 26 6.74 12.16 7.88
CA ILE A 26 5.52 11.93 7.09
C ILE A 26 4.31 12.30 7.92
N ASP A 27 3.77 13.47 7.68
CA ASP A 27 2.69 14.00 8.53
C ASP A 27 1.35 13.36 8.17
N LYS A 28 1.20 13.01 6.89
CA LYS A 28 -0.03 12.41 6.39
C LYS A 28 0.22 11.45 5.24
N ILE A 29 -0.47 10.32 5.26
CA ILE A 29 -0.48 9.35 4.18
C ILE A 29 -1.91 9.17 3.71
N LYS A 30 -2.17 9.49 2.44
CA LYS A 30 -3.41 9.14 1.76
C LYS A 30 -3.13 8.16 0.63
N GLY A 31 -3.91 7.09 0.54
CA GLY A 31 -3.77 6.13 -0.55
C GLY A 31 -5.10 5.70 -1.13
N THR A 32 -5.02 5.27 -2.39
CA THR A 32 -6.08 4.57 -3.09
C THR A 32 -5.48 3.32 -3.72
N LEU A 33 -6.19 2.21 -3.64
CA LEU A 33 -5.78 0.95 -4.20
C LEU A 33 -6.92 0.39 -5.05
N ASP A 34 -6.79 0.54 -6.36
CA ASP A 34 -7.81 0.21 -7.35
C ASP A 34 -7.66 -1.26 -7.79
N GLY A 35 -8.71 -2.08 -7.64
CA GLY A 35 -8.71 -3.51 -7.99
C GLY A 35 -9.45 -4.42 -6.98
N ALA A 36 -9.19 -5.73 -6.98
CA ALA A 36 -9.91 -6.65 -6.09
C ALA A 36 -9.18 -6.95 -4.78
N PHE A 37 -9.48 -6.10 -3.81
CA PHE A 37 -8.90 -6.12 -2.49
C PHE A 37 -9.95 -6.43 -1.44
N SER A 38 -9.65 -7.39 -0.57
CA SER A 38 -10.44 -7.65 0.63
C SER A 38 -9.80 -6.85 1.78
N SER A 39 -10.30 -5.65 2.05
CA SER A 39 -9.66 -4.77 3.04
C SER A 39 -10.01 -5.15 4.47
N ILE A 40 -9.00 -5.57 5.25
CA ILE A 40 -9.10 -5.66 6.71
C ILE A 40 -8.17 -4.59 7.27
N ASP A 41 -8.74 -3.52 7.82
CA ASP A 41 -7.98 -2.55 8.59
C ASP A 41 -7.63 -3.17 9.96
N LEU A 42 -6.38 -3.60 10.13
CA LEU A 42 -5.88 -4.15 11.39
C LEU A 42 -5.45 -3.06 12.40
N ALA A 43 -5.34 -1.79 12.00
CA ALA A 43 -5.06 -0.71 12.94
C ALA A 43 -6.30 -0.41 13.82
N ASN A 44 -7.50 -0.69 13.31
CA ASN A 44 -8.77 -0.48 14.04
C ASN A 44 -9.68 -1.72 14.13
N GLY A 45 -9.25 -2.89 13.64
CA GLY A 45 -10.00 -4.14 13.73
C GLY A 45 -11.32 -4.16 12.97
N LYS A 46 -11.49 -3.32 11.94
CA LYS A 46 -12.72 -3.25 11.14
C LYS A 46 -12.47 -3.84 9.75
N ALA A 47 -13.23 -4.89 9.43
CA ALA A 47 -13.34 -5.37 8.07
C ALA A 47 -14.13 -4.35 7.25
N LEU A 48 -13.48 -3.75 6.25
CA LEU A 48 -14.18 -2.97 5.24
C LEU A 48 -14.65 -3.96 4.17
N LYS A 49 -15.86 -3.71 3.66
CA LYS A 49 -16.54 -4.57 2.68
C LYS A 49 -15.66 -4.72 1.42
N ASP A 50 -15.89 -5.78 0.63
CA ASP A 50 -15.39 -5.92 -0.74
C ASP A 50 -15.75 -4.65 -1.54
N GLU A 51 -14.86 -3.66 -1.54
CA GLU A 51 -14.97 -2.46 -2.36
C GLU A 51 -13.80 -2.44 -3.32
N SER A 52 -14.13 -2.11 -4.57
CA SER A 52 -13.22 -2.09 -5.72
C SER A 52 -12.03 -1.14 -5.53
N ASP A 53 -12.12 -0.19 -4.60
CA ASP A 53 -11.05 0.75 -4.30
C ASP A 53 -10.88 0.88 -2.77
N LEU A 54 -9.69 0.61 -2.26
CA LEU A 54 -9.38 0.83 -0.83
C LEU A 54 -8.80 2.22 -0.63
N PHE A 55 -9.47 3.04 0.19
CA PHE A 55 -9.00 4.35 0.60
C PHE A 55 -8.50 4.31 2.05
N PHE A 56 -7.35 4.92 2.32
CA PHE A 56 -6.82 5.03 3.67
C PHE A 56 -6.20 6.41 3.92
N ASP A 57 -6.28 6.85 5.17
CA ASP A 57 -5.67 8.07 5.70
C ASP A 57 -4.97 7.74 7.03
N VAL A 58 -3.69 8.04 7.15
CA VAL A 58 -2.87 7.75 8.34
C VAL A 58 -2.11 9.01 8.73
N VAL A 59 -2.24 9.40 10.00
CA VAL A 59 -1.61 10.60 10.61
C VAL A 59 -0.29 10.27 11.32
N ASP A 60 0.05 8.99 11.44
CA ASP A 60 1.25 8.52 12.14
C ASP A 60 2.19 7.82 11.14
N SER A 61 3.30 8.49 10.81
CA SER A 61 4.33 8.02 9.87
C SER A 61 4.94 6.68 10.23
N ASP A 62 4.99 6.36 11.52
CA ASP A 62 5.66 5.16 12.03
C ASP A 62 4.78 3.92 11.87
N LYS A 63 3.50 4.13 11.51
CA LYS A 63 2.57 3.04 11.22
C LYS A 63 2.78 2.49 9.81
N ARG A 64 3.27 1.25 9.77
CA ARG A 64 3.18 0.38 8.58
C ARG A 64 1.71 0.21 8.19
N ILE A 65 1.42 0.37 6.90
CA ILE A 65 0.07 0.16 6.37
C ILE A 65 -0.02 -1.27 5.87
N LYS A 66 -1.01 -2.01 6.38
CA LYS A 66 -1.20 -3.44 6.07
C LYS A 66 -2.62 -3.68 5.59
N PHE A 67 -2.78 -4.43 4.52
CA PHE A 67 -4.08 -4.84 4.01
C PHE A 67 -3.98 -6.18 3.28
N TRP A 68 -5.08 -6.92 3.20
CA TRP A 68 -5.13 -8.20 2.51
C TRP A 68 -5.44 -8.01 1.04
N VAL A 69 -4.68 -8.70 0.20
CA VAL A 69 -4.85 -8.72 -1.24
C VAL A 69 -5.23 -10.13 -1.67
N SER A 70 -6.14 -10.25 -2.64
CA SER A 70 -6.57 -11.54 -3.19
C SER A 70 -5.89 -11.79 -4.54
N ASP A 71 -5.68 -13.06 -4.90
CA ASP A 71 -5.14 -13.45 -6.22
C ASP A 71 -6.20 -13.45 -7.34
N SER A 72 -7.32 -12.73 -7.15
CA SER A 72 -8.41 -12.70 -8.12
C SER A 72 -7.96 -12.10 -9.46
N LEU A 73 -8.65 -12.49 -10.54
CA LEU A 73 -8.29 -12.35 -11.96
C LEU A 73 -8.22 -10.89 -12.50
N TYR A 74 -8.08 -9.88 -11.66
CA TYR A 74 -8.08 -8.49 -12.09
C TYR A 74 -6.78 -8.17 -12.83
N GLU A 75 -6.90 -7.77 -14.09
CA GLU A 75 -5.77 -7.50 -14.98
C GLU A 75 -5.00 -6.24 -14.59
N GLU A 76 -5.64 -5.32 -13.87
CA GLU A 76 -5.05 -4.07 -13.42
C GLU A 76 -5.33 -3.87 -11.93
N SER A 77 -4.26 -3.88 -11.14
CA SER A 77 -4.29 -3.54 -9.72
C SER A 77 -3.28 -2.44 -9.49
N VAL A 78 -3.72 -1.28 -9.02
CA VAL A 78 -2.86 -0.10 -8.95
C VAL A 78 -2.95 0.56 -7.59
N LEU A 79 -1.79 0.71 -6.95
CA LEU A 79 -1.64 1.52 -5.74
C LEU A 79 -1.26 2.94 -6.13
N SER A 80 -2.04 3.91 -5.66
CA SER A 80 -1.78 5.33 -5.75
C SER A 80 -1.59 5.89 -4.34
N LEU A 81 -0.51 6.64 -4.11
CA LEU A 81 -0.19 7.27 -2.83
C LEU A 81 -0.04 8.77 -3.00
N THR A 82 -0.49 9.50 -1.99
CA THR A 82 -0.23 10.92 -1.74
C THR A 82 0.31 11.03 -0.32
N LEU A 83 1.52 11.54 -0.18
CA LEU A 83 2.18 11.76 1.10
C LEU A 83 2.30 13.26 1.32
N GLU A 84 1.96 13.72 2.51
CA GLU A 84 2.37 15.02 3.00
C GLU A 84 3.61 14.80 3.87
N VAL A 85 4.73 15.40 3.48
CA VAL A 85 6.00 15.22 4.17
C VAL A 85 6.58 16.56 4.58
N GLY A 86 7.20 16.59 5.76
CA GLY A 86 7.85 17.76 6.32
C GLY A 86 9.32 17.51 6.61
N GLU A 87 9.95 18.53 7.17
CA GLU A 87 11.24 18.40 7.84
C GLU A 87 11.02 18.46 9.36
N GLU A 88 11.75 17.64 10.13
CA GLU A 88 11.63 17.61 11.59
C GLU A 88 11.82 19.01 12.18
N GLY A 89 10.82 19.50 12.93
CA GLY A 89 10.84 20.82 13.54
C GLY A 89 10.44 21.98 12.64
N SER A 90 9.97 21.71 11.41
CA SER A 90 9.38 22.68 10.50
C SER A 90 7.85 22.54 10.44
N ASP A 91 7.15 23.67 10.25
CA ASP A 91 5.72 23.68 9.94
C ASP A 91 5.46 23.56 8.42
N ASP A 92 6.51 23.62 7.60
CA ASP A 92 6.40 23.54 6.14
C ASP A 92 6.30 22.10 5.65
N THR A 93 5.27 21.81 4.84
CA THR A 93 5.04 20.48 4.25
C THR A 93 5.02 20.54 2.73
N VAL A 94 5.42 19.42 2.12
CA VAL A 94 5.39 19.18 0.68
C VAL A 94 4.53 17.95 0.40
N VAL A 95 3.62 18.09 -0.56
CA VAL A 95 2.83 16.96 -1.05
C VAL A 95 3.61 16.22 -2.14
N LYS A 96 3.75 14.91 -1.96
CA LYS A 96 4.36 14.00 -2.93
C LYS A 96 3.39 12.92 -3.36
N THR A 97 3.45 12.50 -4.62
CA THR A 97 2.58 11.44 -5.15
C THR A 97 3.37 10.31 -5.79
N GLY A 98 2.80 9.10 -5.78
CA GLY A 98 3.41 7.91 -6.37
C GLY A 98 2.36 6.93 -6.84
N ARG A 99 2.65 6.15 -7.88
CA ARG A 99 1.76 5.11 -8.41
C ARG A 99 2.54 3.85 -8.75
N ALA A 100 2.01 2.68 -8.40
CA ALA A 100 2.61 1.37 -8.68
C ALA A 100 1.58 0.37 -9.16
N ASN A 101 1.89 -0.31 -10.27
CA ASN A 101 1.12 -1.45 -10.73
C ASN A 101 1.54 -2.70 -9.92
N LEU A 102 0.56 -3.33 -9.28
CA LEU A 102 0.73 -4.48 -8.39
C LEU A 102 0.42 -5.82 -9.05
N HIS A 103 0.08 -5.85 -10.34
CA HIS A 103 -0.32 -7.08 -11.06
C HIS A 103 0.66 -8.23 -10.85
N ASN A 104 1.96 -7.96 -11.01
CA ASN A 104 3.00 -8.98 -10.84
C ASN A 104 3.15 -9.43 -9.38
N ALA A 105 2.99 -8.51 -8.42
CA ALA A 105 3.02 -8.84 -7.00
C ALA A 105 1.83 -9.73 -6.61
N ILE A 106 0.63 -9.42 -7.11
CA ILE A 106 -0.60 -10.20 -6.88
C ILE A 106 -0.52 -11.57 -7.55
N LYS A 107 -0.03 -11.66 -8.79
CA LYS A 107 0.20 -12.96 -9.45
C LYS A 107 1.15 -13.86 -8.67
N ALA A 108 2.11 -13.29 -7.95
CA ALA A 108 3.03 -14.06 -7.14
C ALA A 108 2.38 -14.66 -5.87
N ILE A 109 1.19 -14.20 -5.45
CA ILE A 109 0.44 -14.82 -4.33
C ILE A 109 0.27 -16.33 -4.57
N GLN A 110 0.04 -16.73 -5.82
CA GLN A 110 -0.16 -18.14 -6.17
C GLN A 110 1.06 -19.02 -5.88
N ASN A 111 2.26 -18.44 -5.94
CA ASN A 111 3.55 -19.14 -5.90
C ASN A 111 4.37 -18.84 -4.64
N THR A 112 3.82 -18.08 -3.69
CA THR A 112 4.54 -17.69 -2.48
C THR A 112 3.99 -18.42 -1.25
N LYS A 113 4.83 -18.55 -0.21
CA LYS A 113 4.40 -19.15 1.05
C LYS A 113 3.28 -18.32 1.70
N PRO A 114 2.34 -18.96 2.39
CA PRO A 114 1.18 -18.29 2.98
C PRO A 114 1.55 -17.27 4.06
N ASP A 115 2.67 -17.48 4.78
CA ASP A 115 2.97 -16.72 6.00
C ASP A 115 3.75 -15.40 5.76
N ASP A 116 4.44 -15.26 4.63
CA ASP A 116 5.27 -14.07 4.36
C ASP A 116 4.43 -12.96 3.71
N PRO A 117 4.41 -11.72 4.21
CA PRO A 117 3.74 -10.61 3.54
C PRO A 117 4.48 -10.22 2.24
N ILE A 118 3.75 -9.68 1.28
CA ILE A 118 4.33 -8.93 0.16
C ILE A 118 4.73 -7.56 0.71
N ILE A 119 5.97 -7.14 0.52
CA ILE A 119 6.45 -5.84 1.01
C ILE A 119 6.53 -4.86 -0.16
N LEU A 120 5.96 -3.66 0.01
CA LEU A 120 6.15 -2.54 -0.88
C LEU A 120 6.94 -1.46 -0.16
N TYR A 121 8.14 -1.19 -0.65
CA TYR A 121 8.94 -0.09 -0.19
C TYR A 121 8.51 1.21 -0.85
N VAL A 122 8.27 2.22 -0.03
CA VAL A 122 7.88 3.56 -0.43
C VAL A 122 9.07 4.49 -0.16
N ASP A 123 9.87 4.71 -1.19
CA ASP A 123 11.09 5.52 -1.09
C ASP A 123 10.75 7.01 -1.25
N ILE A 124 11.02 7.77 -0.20
CA ILE A 124 10.73 9.20 -0.12
C ILE A 124 12.04 9.95 -0.34
N GLY A 125 12.17 10.56 -1.52
CA GLY A 125 13.30 11.43 -1.83
C GLY A 125 13.19 12.80 -1.18
N ASN A 126 14.23 13.61 -1.37
CA ASN A 126 14.35 14.98 -0.89
C ASN A 126 13.11 15.86 -1.14
N LEU A 127 12.90 16.90 -0.33
CA LEU A 127 11.71 17.76 -0.40
C LEU A 127 11.53 18.50 -1.74
N SER A 128 12.59 18.63 -2.54
CA SER A 128 12.52 19.26 -3.88
C SER A 128 11.85 18.40 -4.95
N SER A 129 11.57 17.11 -4.68
CA SER A 129 10.84 16.21 -5.59
C SER A 129 9.37 16.07 -5.20
N GLU A 130 8.45 16.22 -6.13
CA GLU A 130 7.01 15.92 -5.90
C GLU A 130 6.66 14.43 -6.03
N LYS A 131 7.66 13.57 -6.30
CA LYS A 131 7.45 12.13 -6.56
C LYS A 131 7.96 11.25 -5.43
N VAL A 132 7.19 10.18 -5.18
CA VAL A 132 7.56 9.04 -4.34
C VAL A 132 7.81 7.84 -5.25
N SER A 133 8.86 7.07 -4.96
CA SER A 133 9.16 5.83 -5.70
C SER A 133 8.60 4.63 -4.95
N LEU A 134 7.97 3.71 -5.68
CA LEU A 134 7.37 2.50 -5.13
C LEU A 134 8.08 1.28 -5.71
N THR A 135 8.64 0.45 -4.84
CA THR A 135 9.39 -0.75 -5.23
C THR A 135 8.86 -1.97 -4.49
N VAL A 136 8.59 -3.06 -5.23
CA VAL A 136 8.22 -4.35 -4.63
C VAL A 136 9.48 -5.02 -4.05
N GLY A 137 9.45 -5.31 -2.75
CA GLY A 137 10.42 -6.15 -2.07
C GLY A 137 9.99 -7.61 -2.14
N TRP A 138 10.86 -8.46 -2.68
CA TRP A 138 10.69 -9.92 -2.74
C TRP A 138 11.46 -10.60 -1.62
#